data_AF-A0A355BPR2-F1
#
_entry.id   AF-A0A355BPR2-F1
#
_cell.length_a   1.000
_cell.length_b   1.000
_cell.length_c   1.000
_cell.angle_alpha   90.00
_cell.angle_beta   90.00
_cell.angle_gamma   90.00
#
_symmetry.space_group_name_H-M   'P 1'
#
loop_
_entity.id
_entity.type
_entity.pdbx_description
1 polymer ?
#
loop_
_entity_poly.entity_id
_entity_poly.type
_entity_poly.pdbx_seq_one_letter_code
_entity_poly.pdbx_strand_id
1 'polypeptide(L)'
;TGALVWITDNTGNTEYMLDQGDGRYLFRRMQVIPHYGASYSLDIQLPDGKHYQSTATESMGEQQAVDEISFDIVKDQIVSSEGIPIDNTNVKIYLNTTLPKESTVAYLRWAIDEVYTIKPTCAPFAIECPPYCFIYQDVSTANITLVKTTDYTRPRLERVLLQTRNVDYTFMVRHFFNVTQYTMSEAAYQYWKKVQLLTQRTGSLFDPPPALITGNMVNLNDPTEVVYGFFEVPAARLNRIYIDRGFIPVDITNCDWSPFYYAGNPYSYCTNPFAIKGSTIERPTWFF
;
A
#
# COMPACT_ATOMS: atom_id res chain seq x y z
N THR A 1 -4.63 20.24 9.77
CA THR A 1 -6.03 19.77 9.71
C THR A 1 -6.92 20.96 9.44
N GLY A 2 -8.10 20.74 8.85
CA GLY A 2 -9.07 21.80 8.57
C GLY A 2 -8.95 22.45 7.19
N ALA A 3 -8.23 21.84 6.23
CA ALA A 3 -8.31 22.29 4.85
C ALA A 3 -9.70 21.98 4.27
N LEU A 4 -10.24 22.89 3.46
CA LEU A 4 -11.42 22.67 2.65
C LEU A 4 -10.98 22.00 1.35
N VAL A 5 -11.49 20.79 1.10
CA VAL A 5 -11.11 19.98 -0.07
C VAL A 5 -12.36 19.65 -0.87
N TRP A 6 -12.29 19.82 -2.19
CA TRP A 6 -13.37 19.41 -3.08
C TRP A 6 -12.84 18.89 -4.41
N ILE A 7 -13.64 18.03 -5.04
CA ILE A 7 -13.40 17.57 -6.40
C ILE A 7 -14.48 18.08 -7.33
N THR A 8 -14.14 18.32 -8.59
CA THR A 8 -15.08 18.70 -9.63
C THR A 8 -14.99 17.72 -10.79
N ASP A 9 -16.12 17.20 -11.25
CA ASP A 9 -16.18 16.29 -12.40
C ASP A 9 -16.21 17.06 -13.74
N ASN A 10 -16.09 16.32 -14.84
CA ASN A 10 -16.11 16.85 -16.20
C ASN A 10 -17.47 17.46 -16.64
N THR A 11 -18.52 17.30 -15.84
CA THR A 11 -19.84 17.92 -16.08
C THR A 11 -20.05 19.17 -15.23
N GLY A 12 -19.09 19.51 -14.35
CA GLY A 12 -19.12 20.68 -13.47
C GLY A 12 -19.78 20.44 -12.11
N ASN A 13 -20.10 19.19 -11.75
CA ASN A 13 -20.58 18.90 -10.40
C ASN A 13 -19.40 18.91 -9.42
N THR A 14 -19.62 19.48 -8.25
CA THR A 14 -18.61 19.59 -7.19
C THR A 14 -19.03 18.83 -5.95
N GLU A 15 -18.09 18.12 -5.32
CA GLU A 15 -18.30 17.42 -4.05
C GLU A 15 -17.25 17.87 -3.02
N TYR A 16 -17.72 18.38 -1.88
CA TYR A 16 -16.87 18.73 -0.74
C TYR A 16 -16.60 17.51 0.14
N MET A 17 -15.33 17.30 0.47
CA MET A 17 -14.87 16.17 1.26
C MET A 17 -14.83 16.48 2.77
N LEU A 18 -14.97 15.45 3.59
CA LEU A 18 -14.91 15.53 5.05
C LEU A 18 -13.50 15.17 5.53
N ASP A 19 -12.85 16.08 6.27
CA ASP A 19 -11.57 15.84 6.94
C ASP A 19 -11.72 14.73 7.99
N GLN A 20 -10.83 13.73 7.96
CA GLN A 20 -10.75 12.63 8.91
C GLN A 20 -9.49 12.68 9.78
N GLY A 21 -8.69 13.74 9.67
CA GLY A 21 -7.37 13.84 10.28
C GLY A 21 -6.28 13.21 9.39
N ASP A 22 -5.02 13.48 9.74
CA ASP A 22 -3.83 12.94 9.06
C ASP A 22 -3.81 13.13 7.53
N GLY A 23 -4.47 14.18 7.04
CA GLY A 23 -4.56 14.48 5.60
C GLY A 23 -5.51 13.56 4.82
N ARG A 24 -6.34 12.77 5.50
CA ARG A 24 -7.34 11.90 4.87
C ARG A 24 -8.67 12.62 4.75
N TYR A 25 -9.26 12.55 3.56
CA TYR A 25 -10.53 13.18 3.22
C TYR A 25 -11.47 12.15 2.61
N LEU A 26 -12.73 12.12 3.04
CA LEU A 26 -13.75 11.20 2.54
C LEU A 26 -14.90 11.94 1.85
N PHE A 27 -15.52 11.28 0.87
CA PHE A 27 -16.76 11.76 0.25
C PHE A 27 -17.86 11.90 1.32
N ARG A 28 -18.66 12.97 1.23
CA ARG A 28 -19.70 13.27 2.23
C ARG A 28 -21.09 12.90 1.74
N ARG A 29 -21.41 13.29 0.50
CA ARG A 29 -22.75 13.26 -0.10
C ARG A 29 -22.81 12.43 -1.38
N MET A 30 -21.65 12.05 -1.94
CA MET A 30 -21.57 11.32 -3.21
C MET A 30 -22.29 12.05 -4.36
N GLN A 31 -22.22 13.39 -4.40
CA GLN A 31 -22.78 14.19 -5.52
C GLN A 31 -21.99 13.95 -6.81
N VAL A 32 -20.68 13.76 -6.67
CA VAL A 32 -19.80 13.27 -7.72
C VAL A 32 -19.64 11.76 -7.52
N ILE A 33 -20.14 10.97 -8.47
CA ILE A 33 -20.03 9.51 -8.47
C ILE A 33 -18.87 9.11 -9.39
N PRO A 34 -17.80 8.49 -8.87
CA PRO A 34 -16.70 8.01 -9.70
C PRO A 34 -17.16 6.96 -10.72
N HIS A 35 -16.82 7.16 -11.99
CA HIS A 35 -17.07 6.16 -13.03
C HIS A 35 -15.97 6.18 -14.11
N TYR A 36 -15.82 5.07 -14.83
CA TYR A 36 -14.83 4.96 -15.90
C TYR A 36 -15.07 6.00 -16.99
N GLY A 37 -13.97 6.53 -17.52
CA GLY A 37 -13.96 7.54 -18.58
C GLY A 37 -14.26 8.97 -18.11
N ALA A 38 -14.74 9.19 -16.89
CA ALA A 38 -14.86 10.54 -16.33
C ALA A 38 -13.50 11.10 -15.94
N SER A 39 -13.42 12.43 -15.90
CA SER A 39 -12.24 13.16 -15.45
C SER A 39 -12.58 14.12 -14.32
N TYR A 40 -11.64 14.31 -13.40
CA TYR A 40 -11.85 15.11 -12.20
C TYR A 40 -10.70 16.09 -11.99
N SER A 41 -10.99 17.22 -11.34
CA SER A 41 -9.98 18.13 -10.78
C SER A 41 -10.08 18.15 -9.26
N LEU A 42 -8.96 18.48 -8.60
CA LEU A 42 -8.86 18.63 -7.16
C LEU A 42 -8.55 20.07 -6.80
N ASP A 43 -9.25 20.57 -5.80
CA ASP A 43 -9.01 21.86 -5.18
C ASP A 43 -8.87 21.70 -3.66
N ILE A 44 -7.90 22.42 -3.09
CA ILE A 44 -7.57 22.39 -1.67
C ILE A 44 -7.35 23.82 -1.20
N GLN A 45 -8.13 24.26 -0.21
CA GLN A 45 -7.92 25.55 0.46
C GLN A 45 -7.53 25.32 1.92
N LEU A 46 -6.35 25.82 2.29
CA LEU A 46 -5.83 25.72 3.64
C LEU A 46 -6.39 26.84 4.55
N PRO A 47 -6.41 26.63 5.88
CA PRO A 47 -6.83 27.66 6.84
C PRO A 47 -5.98 28.94 6.82
N ASP A 48 -4.72 28.85 6.38
CA ASP A 48 -3.79 29.98 6.25
C ASP A 48 -4.04 30.81 4.98
N GLY A 49 -5.04 30.45 4.18
CA GLY A 49 -5.44 31.15 2.97
C GLY A 49 -4.79 30.63 1.68
N LYS A 50 -3.83 29.70 1.76
CA LYS A 50 -3.24 29.09 0.55
C LYS A 50 -4.27 28.22 -0.18
N HIS A 51 -4.27 28.28 -1.50
CA HIS A 51 -5.20 27.56 -2.38
C HIS A 51 -4.41 26.80 -3.44
N TYR A 52 -4.53 25.47 -3.43
CA TYR A 52 -3.92 24.58 -4.39
C TYR A 52 -4.96 23.99 -5.33
N GLN A 53 -4.59 23.84 -6.59
CA GLN A 53 -5.46 23.25 -7.61
C GLN A 53 -4.66 22.33 -8.53
N SER A 54 -5.31 21.26 -9.00
CA SER A 54 -4.77 20.42 -10.06
C SER A 54 -4.70 21.19 -11.38
N THR A 55 -3.55 21.18 -12.05
CA THR A 55 -3.32 21.90 -13.32
C THR A 55 -4.07 21.31 -14.50
N ALA A 56 -4.44 20.04 -14.42
CA ALA A 56 -5.20 19.31 -15.43
C ALA A 56 -6.21 18.39 -14.74
N THR A 57 -7.22 17.96 -15.50
CA THR A 57 -8.13 16.91 -15.02
C THR A 57 -7.49 15.54 -15.20
N GLU A 58 -7.68 14.67 -14.20
CA GLU A 58 -7.25 13.29 -14.24
C GLU A 58 -8.42 12.38 -14.57
N SER A 59 -8.20 11.44 -15.47
CA SER A 59 -9.23 10.51 -15.93
C SER A 59 -9.16 9.17 -15.20
N MET A 60 -10.32 8.61 -14.89
CA MET A 60 -10.44 7.26 -14.36
C MET A 60 -10.47 6.25 -15.51
N GLY A 61 -9.37 5.52 -15.68
CA GLY A 61 -9.25 4.47 -16.70
C GLY A 61 -10.15 3.26 -16.43
N GLU A 62 -10.48 2.52 -17.48
CA GLU A 62 -11.17 1.23 -17.35
C GLU A 62 -10.22 0.16 -16.83
N GLN A 63 -10.75 -0.71 -15.97
CA GLN A 63 -9.97 -1.81 -15.42
C GLN A 63 -10.19 -3.12 -16.17
N GLN A 64 -9.22 -3.42 -17.03
CA GLN A 64 -9.29 -4.57 -17.93
C GLN A 64 -8.25 -5.65 -17.63
N ALA A 65 -7.20 -5.32 -16.87
CA ALA A 65 -6.19 -6.30 -16.47
C ALA A 65 -6.70 -7.20 -15.33
N VAL A 66 -6.42 -8.49 -15.43
CA VAL A 66 -6.84 -9.49 -14.45
C VAL A 66 -5.62 -10.07 -13.77
N ASP A 67 -5.57 -9.94 -12.45
CA ASP A 67 -4.47 -10.40 -11.63
C ASP A 67 -4.78 -11.74 -10.96
N GLU A 68 -3.75 -12.56 -10.86
CA GLU A 68 -3.68 -13.76 -10.03
C GLU A 68 -2.44 -13.63 -9.14
N ILE A 69 -2.64 -13.83 -7.83
CA ILE A 69 -1.58 -13.70 -6.84
C ILE A 69 -1.23 -15.09 -6.33
N SER A 70 0.05 -15.36 -6.16
CA SER A 70 0.57 -16.57 -5.54
C SER A 70 1.68 -16.24 -4.54
N PHE A 71 2.00 -17.16 -3.65
CA PHE A 71 3.16 -17.02 -2.78
C PHE A 71 4.03 -18.28 -2.81
N ASP A 72 5.33 -18.08 -2.61
CA ASP A 72 6.28 -19.15 -2.31
C ASP A 72 6.88 -18.92 -0.92
N ILE A 73 7.13 -19.99 -0.18
CA ILE A 73 7.90 -19.95 1.07
C ILE A 73 9.27 -20.53 0.76
N VAL A 74 10.30 -19.70 0.91
CA VAL A 74 11.67 -20.03 0.54
C VAL A 74 12.60 -19.85 1.73
N LYS A 75 13.65 -20.68 1.78
CA LYS A 75 14.78 -20.49 2.70
C LYS A 75 15.92 -19.85 1.90
N ASP A 76 16.16 -18.58 2.13
CA ASP A 76 17.29 -17.84 1.56
C ASP A 76 18.43 -17.83 2.60
N GLN A 77 19.70 -17.81 2.17
CA GLN A 77 20.82 -17.63 3.10
C GLN A 77 21.19 -16.16 3.20
N ILE A 78 21.20 -15.62 4.41
CA ILE A 78 21.74 -14.28 4.70
C ILE A 78 23.06 -14.42 5.46
N VAL A 79 23.91 -13.40 5.40
CA VAL A 79 25.17 -13.37 6.14
C VAL A 79 24.96 -12.51 7.39
N SER A 80 25.26 -13.06 8.56
CA SER A 80 25.21 -12.32 9.82
C SER A 80 26.24 -11.19 9.87
N SER A 81 26.15 -10.31 10.86
CA SER A 81 27.18 -9.30 11.13
C SER A 81 28.59 -9.89 11.34
N GLU A 82 28.67 -11.16 11.72
CA GLU A 82 29.89 -11.93 11.96
C GLU A 82 30.33 -12.76 10.75
N GLY A 83 29.67 -12.63 9.60
CA GLY A 83 30.05 -13.36 8.38
C GLY A 83 29.50 -14.79 8.29
N ILE A 84 28.60 -15.18 9.20
CA ILE A 84 28.07 -16.55 9.27
C ILE A 84 26.82 -16.66 8.40
N PRO A 85 26.70 -17.68 7.52
CA PRO A 85 25.46 -17.97 6.81
C PRO A 85 24.35 -18.38 7.80
N ILE A 86 23.23 -17.67 7.76
CA ILE A 86 22.02 -17.98 8.53
C ILE A 86 20.89 -18.23 7.54
N ASP A 87 20.17 -19.34 7.75
CA ASP A 87 18.95 -19.63 7.00
C ASP A 87 17.85 -18.64 7.40
N ASN A 88 17.29 -17.98 6.40
CA ASN A 88 16.24 -16.99 6.55
C ASN A 88 15.00 -17.44 5.78
N THR A 89 13.91 -17.69 6.49
CA THR A 89 12.65 -18.08 5.84
C THR A 89 11.90 -16.84 5.40
N ASN A 90 11.62 -16.75 4.10
CA ASN A 90 10.93 -15.64 3.48
C ASN A 90 9.68 -16.11 2.75
N VAL A 91 8.65 -15.27 2.80
CA VAL A 91 7.49 -15.35 1.93
C VAL A 91 7.72 -14.43 0.74
N LYS A 92 7.65 -14.97 -0.47
CA LYS A 92 7.75 -14.23 -1.72
C LYS A 92 6.37 -14.16 -2.37
N ILE A 93 5.84 -12.96 -2.57
CA ILE A 93 4.54 -12.71 -3.19
C ILE A 93 4.75 -12.43 -4.68
N TYR A 94 4.10 -13.22 -5.52
CA TYR A 94 4.19 -13.14 -6.96
C TYR A 94 2.86 -12.75 -7.59
N LEU A 95 2.97 -12.01 -8.69
CA LEU A 95 1.87 -11.58 -9.53
C LEU A 95 1.97 -12.19 -10.91
N ASN A 96 0.86 -12.79 -11.36
CA ASN A 96 0.58 -13.04 -12.75
C ASN A 96 -0.55 -12.09 -13.18
N THR A 97 -0.39 -11.43 -14.32
CA THR A 97 -1.42 -10.53 -14.85
C THR A 97 -1.72 -10.88 -16.29
N THR A 98 -2.99 -11.04 -16.63
CA THR A 98 -3.44 -11.03 -18.02
C THR A 98 -3.72 -9.59 -18.42
N LEU A 99 -2.95 -9.07 -19.39
CA LEU A 99 -3.10 -7.72 -19.90
C LEU A 99 -4.22 -7.68 -20.96
N PRO A 100 -4.95 -6.55 -21.09
CA PRO A 100 -5.93 -6.40 -22.16
C PRO A 100 -5.25 -6.57 -23.53
N LYS A 101 -5.95 -7.25 -24.45
CA LYS A 101 -5.49 -7.43 -25.84
C LYS A 101 -5.73 -6.20 -26.71
N GLU A 102 -6.47 -5.21 -26.22
CA GLU A 102 -6.90 -4.06 -27.02
C GLU A 102 -5.75 -3.11 -27.37
N SER A 103 -5.94 -2.35 -28.46
CA SER A 103 -4.95 -1.45 -29.07
C SER A 103 -4.66 -0.17 -28.27
N THR A 104 -5.26 0.00 -27.09
CA THR A 104 -5.07 1.18 -26.26
C THR A 104 -3.92 0.96 -25.27
N VAL A 105 -3.01 1.95 -25.20
CA VAL A 105 -1.93 1.95 -24.23
C VAL A 105 -2.53 2.07 -22.84
N ALA A 106 -2.28 1.09 -21.97
CA ALA A 106 -2.70 1.13 -20.58
C ALA A 106 -1.49 1.19 -19.66
N TYR A 107 -1.64 1.97 -18.59
CA TYR A 107 -0.64 2.17 -17.56
C TYR A 107 -1.16 1.61 -16.25
N LEU A 108 -0.38 0.75 -15.61
CA LEU A 108 -0.77 0.00 -14.42
C LEU A 108 0.30 0.17 -13.33
N ARG A 109 -0.17 0.24 -12.08
CA ARG A 109 0.66 0.20 -10.88
C ARG A 109 0.08 -0.76 -9.87
N TRP A 110 0.95 -1.45 -9.13
CA TRP A 110 0.54 -2.28 -8.01
C TRP A 110 1.08 -1.72 -6.71
N ALA A 111 0.25 -1.73 -5.68
CA ALA A 111 0.67 -1.55 -4.29
C ALA A 111 0.32 -2.79 -3.48
N ILE A 112 1.07 -3.01 -2.41
CA ILE A 112 0.84 -4.11 -1.49
C ILE A 112 0.78 -3.58 -0.05
N ASP A 113 -0.22 -4.01 0.69
CA ASP A 113 -0.33 -3.80 2.14
C ASP A 113 -0.51 -5.15 2.86
N GLU A 114 -0.14 -5.17 4.13
CA GLU A 114 -0.18 -6.36 5.00
C GLU A 114 -1.27 -6.18 6.05
N VAL A 115 -2.05 -7.23 6.28
CA VAL A 115 -2.97 -7.31 7.43
C VAL A 115 -2.75 -8.63 8.13
N TYR A 116 -2.27 -8.59 9.36
CA TYR A 116 -2.04 -9.80 10.14
C TYR A 116 -2.76 -9.76 11.47
N THR A 117 -2.85 -10.93 12.07
CA THR A 117 -3.56 -11.13 13.32
C THR A 117 -2.63 -11.59 14.42
N ILE A 118 -2.75 -10.90 15.55
CA ILE A 118 -2.11 -11.31 16.81
C ILE A 118 -3.20 -11.85 17.72
N LYS A 119 -2.95 -13.03 18.27
CA LYS A 119 -3.71 -13.56 19.41
C LYS A 119 -2.95 -13.16 20.68
N PRO A 120 -3.46 -12.22 21.50
CA PRO A 120 -2.72 -11.76 22.67
C PRO A 120 -2.62 -12.86 23.73
N THR A 121 -1.66 -12.72 24.64
CA THR A 121 -1.51 -13.65 25.76
C THR A 121 -2.74 -13.61 26.66
N CYS A 122 -3.35 -14.77 26.89
CA CYS A 122 -4.38 -14.92 27.91
C CYS A 122 -3.73 -15.30 29.23
N ALA A 123 -3.80 -14.42 30.23
CA ALA A 123 -3.23 -14.68 31.54
C ALA A 123 -3.94 -15.84 32.26
N PRO A 124 -3.23 -16.63 33.08
CA PRO A 124 -3.85 -17.65 33.90
C PRO A 124 -4.81 -16.95 34.86
N PHE A 125 -5.98 -17.56 35.07
CA PHE A 125 -7.06 -17.01 35.90
C PHE A 125 -7.69 -15.71 35.39
N ALA A 126 -7.43 -15.31 34.14
CA ALA A 126 -8.21 -14.25 33.50
C ALA A 126 -9.67 -14.70 33.35
N ILE A 127 -10.61 -13.83 33.72
CA ILE A 127 -12.05 -14.07 33.54
C ILE A 127 -12.40 -14.07 32.05
N GLU A 128 -11.76 -13.20 31.29
CA GLU A 128 -11.90 -13.07 29.84
C GLU A 128 -10.53 -12.86 29.20
N CYS A 129 -10.26 -13.59 28.11
CA CYS A 129 -9.05 -13.40 27.34
C CYS A 129 -9.18 -12.16 26.43
N PRO A 130 -8.08 -11.42 26.16
CA PRO A 130 -8.13 -10.33 25.20
C PRO A 130 -8.58 -10.84 23.81
N PRO A 131 -9.37 -10.05 23.06
CA PRO A 131 -9.77 -10.42 21.71
C PRO A 131 -8.56 -10.46 20.77
N TYR A 132 -8.73 -11.11 19.61
CA TYR A 132 -7.75 -11.03 18.54
C TYR A 132 -7.58 -9.57 18.09
N CYS A 133 -6.34 -9.19 17.81
CA CYS A 133 -6.01 -7.89 17.26
C CYS A 133 -5.66 -8.03 15.79
N PHE A 134 -6.21 -7.14 14.96
CA PHE A 134 -5.94 -7.04 13.52
C PHE A 134 -5.07 -5.80 13.29
N ILE A 135 -3.94 -5.97 12.62
CA ILE A 135 -2.98 -4.89 12.41
C ILE A 135 -2.85 -4.65 10.92
N TYR A 136 -3.18 -3.43 10.49
CA TYR A 136 -2.97 -2.95 9.14
C TYR A 136 -1.62 -2.26 9.04
N GLN A 137 -0.78 -2.72 8.11
CA GLN A 137 0.53 -2.13 7.86
C GLN A 137 0.73 -1.88 6.37
N ASP A 138 1.16 -0.66 6.06
CA ASP A 138 1.69 -0.34 4.74
C ASP A 138 3.04 -1.05 4.60
N VAL A 139 3.22 -1.81 3.53
CA VAL A 139 4.51 -2.41 3.22
C VAL A 139 5.42 -1.32 2.66
N SER A 140 6.65 -1.24 3.18
CA SER A 140 7.63 -0.24 2.76
C SER A 140 7.81 -0.23 1.23
N THR A 141 7.60 0.95 0.66
CA THR A 141 7.28 1.26 -0.74
C THR A 141 8.48 1.33 -1.69
N ALA A 142 9.61 0.68 -1.37
CA ALA A 142 10.81 0.77 -2.20
C ALA A 142 10.59 0.18 -3.61
N ASN A 143 9.77 -0.86 -3.72
CA ASN A 143 9.44 -1.52 -4.98
C ASN A 143 8.11 -1.01 -5.54
N ILE A 144 8.18 0.03 -6.37
CA ILE A 144 7.04 0.48 -7.17
C ILE A 144 7.02 -0.38 -8.43
N THR A 145 5.96 -1.17 -8.63
CA THR A 145 5.78 -1.96 -9.86
C THR A 145 4.95 -1.16 -10.85
N LEU A 146 5.55 -0.77 -11.97
CA LEU A 146 4.93 0.02 -13.04
C LEU A 146 4.95 -0.75 -14.36
N VAL A 147 3.83 -0.77 -15.06
CA VAL A 147 3.69 -1.43 -16.35
C VAL A 147 3.04 -0.50 -17.35
N LYS A 148 3.62 -0.45 -18.55
CA LYS A 148 3.01 0.10 -19.76
C LYS A 148 2.76 -1.07 -20.70
N THR A 149 1.51 -1.28 -21.12
CA THR A 149 1.14 -2.50 -21.87
C THR A 149 1.91 -2.67 -23.18
N THR A 150 2.28 -1.58 -23.86
CA THR A 150 3.05 -1.62 -25.12
C THR A 150 4.48 -2.09 -24.97
N ASP A 151 5.02 -2.11 -23.75
CA ASP A 151 6.39 -2.59 -23.50
C ASP A 151 6.46 -4.13 -23.52
N TYR A 152 5.31 -4.80 -23.58
CA TYR A 152 5.18 -6.25 -23.56
C TYR A 152 4.65 -6.78 -24.89
N THR A 153 5.38 -7.72 -25.48
CA THR A 153 4.98 -8.38 -26.74
C THR A 153 3.88 -9.42 -26.55
N ARG A 154 3.83 -10.04 -25.36
CA ARG A 154 2.76 -10.95 -24.94
C ARG A 154 1.84 -10.20 -23.99
N PRO A 155 0.51 -10.40 -24.06
CA PRO A 155 -0.45 -9.71 -23.19
C PRO A 155 -0.50 -10.36 -21.81
N ARG A 156 0.66 -10.55 -21.17
CA ARG A 156 0.76 -11.16 -19.86
C ARG A 156 2.03 -10.75 -19.13
N LEU A 157 1.93 -10.70 -17.81
CA LEU A 157 3.04 -10.67 -16.88
C LEU A 157 3.06 -12.00 -16.14
N GLU A 158 4.22 -12.64 -16.04
CA GLU A 158 4.38 -13.94 -15.39
C GLU A 158 5.40 -13.82 -14.26
N ARG A 159 5.01 -14.25 -13.06
CA ARG A 159 5.85 -14.35 -11.85
C ARG A 159 6.60 -13.06 -11.51
N VAL A 160 5.93 -11.91 -11.60
CA VAL A 160 6.49 -10.64 -11.12
C VAL A 160 6.57 -10.68 -9.59
N LEU A 161 7.77 -10.56 -9.02
CA LEU A 161 7.96 -10.51 -7.57
C LEU A 161 7.50 -9.13 -7.06
N LEU A 162 6.41 -9.09 -6.30
CA LEU A 162 5.91 -7.86 -5.70
C LEU A 162 6.56 -7.56 -4.36
N GLN A 163 6.74 -8.60 -3.54
CA GLN A 163 7.24 -8.43 -2.18
C GLN A 163 8.01 -9.66 -1.70
N THR A 164 9.07 -9.40 -0.92
CA THR A 164 9.73 -10.42 -0.10
C THR A 164 9.55 -10.04 1.36
N ARG A 165 8.86 -10.87 2.13
CA ARG A 165 8.55 -10.63 3.53
C ARG A 165 9.22 -11.70 4.38
N ASN A 166 10.06 -11.26 5.32
CA ASN A 166 10.66 -12.18 6.27
C ASN A 166 9.61 -12.79 7.20
N VAL A 167 9.73 -14.09 7.50
CA VAL A 167 8.85 -14.74 8.46
C VAL A 167 9.23 -14.34 9.88
N ASP A 168 8.30 -13.70 10.57
CA ASP A 168 8.42 -13.28 11.97
C ASP A 168 7.11 -13.56 12.73
N TYR A 169 6.93 -12.91 13.89
CA TYR A 169 5.74 -13.05 14.72
C TYR A 169 4.42 -12.72 14.01
N THR A 170 4.43 -11.93 12.93
CA THR A 170 3.21 -11.57 12.19
C THR A 170 2.53 -12.78 11.52
N PHE A 171 3.27 -13.87 11.29
CA PHE A 171 2.76 -15.11 10.72
C PHE A 171 2.27 -16.13 11.77
N MET A 172 2.13 -15.72 13.04
CA MET A 172 1.75 -16.65 14.12
C MET A 172 0.31 -17.19 14.01
N VAL A 173 -0.60 -16.46 13.35
CA VAL A 173 -2.00 -16.87 13.12
C VAL A 173 -2.29 -16.91 11.62
N ARG A 174 -2.69 -15.77 11.05
CA ARG A 174 -3.03 -15.60 9.65
C ARG A 174 -2.51 -14.24 9.20
N HIS A 175 -1.82 -14.23 8.07
CA HIS A 175 -1.23 -13.04 7.48
C HIS A 175 -1.80 -12.86 6.07
N PHE A 176 -2.49 -11.75 5.84
CA PHE A 176 -3.02 -11.34 4.54
C PHE A 176 -2.09 -10.37 3.83
N PHE A 177 -1.96 -10.58 2.53
CA PHE A 177 -1.36 -9.63 1.60
C PHE A 177 -2.46 -9.11 0.67
N ASN A 178 -2.62 -7.80 0.67
CA ASN A 178 -3.58 -7.06 -0.14
C ASN A 178 -2.82 -6.45 -1.30
N VAL A 179 -3.03 -6.96 -2.52
CA VAL A 179 -2.43 -6.39 -3.72
C VAL A 179 -3.48 -5.57 -4.45
N THR A 180 -3.26 -4.27 -4.54
CA THR A 180 -4.16 -3.35 -5.22
C THR A 180 -3.55 -2.95 -6.56
N GLN A 181 -4.26 -3.28 -7.64
CA GLN A 181 -3.96 -2.81 -8.99
C GLN A 181 -4.65 -1.48 -9.24
N TYR A 182 -3.89 -0.50 -9.70
CA TYR A 182 -4.35 0.83 -10.10
C TYR A 182 -4.20 1.02 -11.61
N THR A 183 -5.24 1.54 -12.25
CA THR A 183 -5.11 2.14 -13.59
C THR A 183 -4.54 3.54 -13.48
N MET A 184 -3.79 3.98 -14.48
CA MET A 184 -3.15 5.29 -14.43
C MET A 184 -3.31 6.06 -15.73
N SER A 185 -3.33 7.39 -15.62
CA SER A 185 -3.07 8.27 -16.76
C SER A 185 -1.59 8.16 -17.17
N GLU A 186 -1.25 8.56 -18.39
CA GLU A 186 0.15 8.64 -18.80
C GLU A 186 0.95 9.61 -17.92
N ALA A 187 0.35 10.75 -17.55
CA ALA A 187 0.97 11.74 -16.68
C ALA A 187 1.30 11.17 -15.29
N ALA A 188 0.35 10.44 -14.68
CA ALA A 188 0.57 9.73 -13.43
C ALA A 188 1.69 8.68 -13.56
N TYR A 189 1.69 7.90 -14.65
CA TYR A 189 2.74 6.91 -14.90
C TYR A 189 4.13 7.56 -14.97
N GLN A 190 4.27 8.68 -15.69
CA GLN A 190 5.56 9.40 -15.77
C GLN A 190 5.97 9.99 -14.42
N TYR A 191 5.02 10.49 -13.62
CA TYR A 191 5.29 10.95 -12.25
C TYR A 191 5.85 9.82 -11.40
N TRP A 192 5.15 8.68 -11.34
CA TRP A 192 5.57 7.52 -10.55
C TRP A 192 6.88 6.90 -11.04
N LYS A 193 7.15 6.96 -12.35
CA LYS A 193 8.45 6.54 -12.90
C LYS A 193 9.60 7.39 -12.37
N LYS A 194 9.40 8.70 -12.20
CA LYS A 194 10.41 9.57 -11.54
C LYS A 194 10.55 9.22 -10.06
N VAL A 195 9.45 8.94 -9.36
CA VAL A 195 9.48 8.51 -7.94
C VAL A 195 10.27 7.20 -7.80
N GLN A 196 9.99 6.22 -8.66
CA GLN A 196 10.69 4.93 -8.70
C GLN A 196 12.20 5.09 -8.92
N LEU A 197 12.60 5.98 -9.84
CA LEU A 197 14.01 6.27 -10.08
C LEU A 197 14.71 6.88 -8.85
N LEU A 198 13.99 7.64 -8.00
CA LEU A 198 14.56 8.17 -6.77
C LEU A 198 14.66 7.12 -5.65
N THR A 199 13.68 6.20 -5.53
CA THR A 199 13.69 5.17 -4.48
C THR A 199 14.71 4.07 -4.75
N GLN A 200 15.08 3.84 -6.00
CA GLN A 200 16.08 2.84 -6.41
C GLN A 200 17.54 3.33 -6.29
N ARG A 201 17.76 4.58 -5.87
CA ARG A 201 19.11 5.13 -5.74
C ARG A 201 19.87 4.42 -4.62
N THR A 202 21.08 3.98 -4.94
CA THR A 202 21.97 3.34 -3.96
C THR A 202 22.96 4.33 -3.34
N GLY A 203 22.97 5.59 -3.78
CA GLY A 203 23.93 6.61 -3.35
C GLY A 203 25.28 6.51 -4.09
N SER A 204 25.28 5.93 -5.31
CA SER A 204 26.49 5.77 -6.11
C SER A 204 26.90 7.08 -6.78
N LEU A 205 28.20 7.24 -7.07
CA LEU A 205 28.73 8.36 -7.89
C LEU A 205 28.12 8.39 -9.31
N PHE A 206 27.62 7.24 -9.78
CA PHE A 206 26.98 7.09 -11.08
C PHE A 206 25.46 7.26 -11.04
N ASP A 207 24.88 7.57 -9.87
CA ASP A 207 23.45 7.86 -9.79
C ASP A 207 23.14 9.14 -10.60
N PRO A 208 22.06 9.16 -11.39
CA PRO A 208 21.65 10.37 -12.08
C PRO A 208 21.41 11.51 -11.07
N PRO A 209 21.70 12.77 -11.45
CA PRO A 209 21.45 13.90 -10.56
C PRO A 209 19.97 13.94 -10.17
N PRO A 210 19.65 14.28 -8.91
CA PRO A 210 18.26 14.34 -8.46
C PRO A 210 17.48 15.31 -9.34
N ALA A 211 16.50 14.78 -10.10
CA ALA A 211 15.55 15.59 -10.82
C ALA A 211 14.45 16.04 -9.86
N LEU A 212 14.04 17.30 -9.96
CA LEU A 212 12.89 17.81 -9.22
C LEU A 212 11.64 17.03 -9.67
N ILE A 213 10.98 16.34 -8.73
CA ILE A 213 9.71 15.70 -9.01
C ILE A 213 8.62 16.76 -8.86
N THR A 214 8.18 17.28 -9.99
CA THR A 214 7.02 18.17 -10.06
C THR A 214 5.75 17.38 -10.27
N GLY A 215 4.73 17.75 -9.50
CA GLY A 215 3.37 17.23 -9.58
C GLY A 215 2.53 17.84 -10.69
N ASN A 216 1.22 17.58 -10.60
CA ASN A 216 0.17 18.30 -11.31
C ASN A 216 -0.63 19.22 -10.39
N MET A 217 -0.07 19.65 -9.25
CA MET A 217 -0.70 20.61 -8.33
C MET A 217 0.06 21.94 -8.36
N VAL A 218 -0.66 23.06 -8.28
CA VAL A 218 -0.08 24.42 -8.19
C VAL A 218 -0.74 25.21 -7.09
N ASN A 219 0.00 26.12 -6.45
CA ASN A 219 -0.57 27.12 -5.56
C ASN A 219 -1.05 28.32 -6.42
N LEU A 220 -2.34 28.62 -6.34
CA LEU A 220 -2.96 29.74 -7.06
C LEU A 220 -2.60 31.10 -6.47
N ASN A 221 -2.16 31.15 -5.19
CA ASN A 221 -1.72 32.37 -4.53
C ASN A 221 -0.23 32.67 -4.74
N ASP A 222 0.59 31.65 -4.99
CA ASP A 222 2.02 31.78 -5.27
C ASP A 222 2.46 30.78 -6.35
N PRO A 223 2.46 31.20 -7.63
CA PRO A 223 2.89 30.35 -8.74
C PRO A 223 4.38 29.95 -8.69
N THR A 224 5.20 30.56 -7.82
CA THR A 224 6.61 30.21 -7.65
C THR A 224 6.82 29.11 -6.61
N GLU A 225 5.81 28.80 -5.81
CA GLU A 225 5.85 27.70 -4.85
C GLU A 225 5.90 26.35 -5.58
N VAL A 226 6.91 25.55 -5.26
CA VAL A 226 7.00 24.17 -5.77
C VAL A 226 6.12 23.28 -4.91
N VAL A 227 5.02 22.81 -5.50
CA VAL A 227 4.08 21.88 -4.85
C VAL A 227 4.48 20.44 -5.19
N TYR A 228 4.69 19.63 -4.16
CA TYR A 228 5.00 18.21 -4.30
C TYR A 228 3.73 17.36 -4.30
N GLY A 229 3.82 16.16 -4.87
CA GLY A 229 2.69 15.24 -4.97
C GLY A 229 1.97 15.31 -6.30
N PHE A 230 1.17 14.30 -6.62
CA PHE A 230 0.41 14.23 -7.85
C PHE A 230 -1.01 13.82 -7.50
N PHE A 231 -1.99 14.60 -7.93
CA PHE A 231 -3.38 14.20 -7.89
C PHE A 231 -3.61 13.16 -8.98
N GLU A 232 -4.07 11.97 -8.63
CA GLU A 232 -4.44 10.90 -9.57
C GLU A 232 -5.84 10.37 -9.21
N VAL A 233 -6.56 9.88 -10.22
CA VAL A 233 -7.89 9.26 -10.04
C VAL A 233 -7.89 7.85 -10.62
N PRO A 234 -7.21 6.89 -9.96
CA PRO A 234 -7.12 5.54 -10.47
C PRO A 234 -8.41 4.75 -10.24
N ALA A 235 -8.79 3.89 -11.18
CA ALA A 235 -9.60 2.73 -10.86
C ALA A 235 -8.75 1.72 -10.10
N ALA A 236 -9.30 1.11 -9.04
CA ALA A 236 -8.59 0.19 -8.17
C ALA A 236 -9.29 -1.17 -8.09
N ARG A 237 -8.52 -2.27 -8.17
CA ARG A 237 -8.98 -3.62 -7.81
C ARG A 237 -8.06 -4.22 -6.79
N LEU A 238 -8.68 -4.67 -5.72
CA LEU A 238 -8.01 -5.37 -4.65
C LEU A 238 -8.13 -6.88 -4.87
N ASN A 239 -6.98 -7.54 -4.93
CA ASN A 239 -6.88 -8.99 -4.83
C ASN A 239 -6.13 -9.33 -3.54
N ARG A 240 -6.54 -10.40 -2.87
CA ARG A 240 -6.06 -10.74 -1.54
C ARG A 240 -5.65 -12.19 -1.48
N ILE A 241 -4.52 -12.45 -0.85
CA ILE A 241 -4.05 -13.80 -0.52
C ILE A 241 -3.72 -13.85 0.98
N TYR A 242 -3.85 -15.02 1.59
CA TYR A 242 -3.50 -15.22 2.98
C TYR A 242 -2.61 -16.43 3.17
N ILE A 243 -1.86 -16.39 4.26
CA ILE A 243 -0.96 -17.44 4.69
C ILE A 243 -1.29 -17.77 6.13
N ASP A 244 -1.76 -19.00 6.35
CA ASP A 244 -1.96 -19.54 7.69
C ASP A 244 -0.64 -20.02 8.30
N ARG A 245 -0.55 -19.96 9.63
CA ARG A 245 0.58 -20.47 10.42
C ARG A 245 1.02 -21.88 10.03
N GLY A 246 0.07 -22.73 9.60
CA GLY A 246 0.33 -24.11 9.19
C GLY A 246 1.19 -24.26 7.93
N PHE A 247 1.27 -23.23 7.08
CA PHE A 247 2.14 -23.23 5.90
C PHE A 247 3.60 -22.90 6.23
N ILE A 248 3.86 -22.31 7.40
CA ILE A 248 5.17 -21.80 7.78
C ILE A 248 6.05 -22.92 8.38
N PRO A 249 7.16 -23.30 7.72
CA PRO A 249 8.00 -24.44 8.10
C PRO A 249 9.10 -24.06 9.10
N VAL A 250 8.80 -23.10 9.98
CA VAL A 250 9.68 -22.68 11.09
C VAL A 250 8.86 -22.45 12.34
N ASP A 251 9.49 -22.61 13.49
CA ASP A 251 8.87 -22.28 14.76
C ASP A 251 8.83 -20.76 14.94
N ILE A 252 7.61 -20.25 15.08
CA ILE A 252 7.34 -18.88 15.48
C ILE A 252 6.93 -18.93 16.94
N THR A 253 7.64 -18.18 17.79
CA THR A 253 7.26 -18.01 19.19
C THR A 253 5.84 -17.45 19.26
N ASN A 254 4.94 -18.22 19.87
CA ASN A 254 3.55 -17.83 20.04
C ASN A 254 3.37 -16.95 21.28
N CYS A 255 2.17 -16.42 21.46
CA CYS A 255 1.80 -15.63 22.63
C CYS A 255 1.21 -16.47 23.76
N ASP A 256 1.52 -17.78 23.83
CA ASP A 256 1.02 -18.62 24.92
C ASP A 256 1.60 -18.13 26.25
N TRP A 257 0.78 -18.19 27.29
CA TRP A 257 1.23 -17.79 28.60
C TRP A 257 2.31 -18.76 29.12
N SER A 258 3.36 -18.20 29.72
CA SER A 258 4.35 -18.98 30.47
C SER A 258 4.69 -18.29 31.79
N PRO A 259 4.78 -19.05 32.90
CA PRO A 259 5.17 -18.56 34.20
C PRO A 259 6.64 -18.12 34.24
N PHE A 260 7.41 -18.32 33.18
CA PHE A 260 8.82 -17.91 33.12
C PHE A 260 9.01 -16.53 32.46
N TYR A 261 7.96 -15.93 31.89
CA TYR A 261 7.99 -14.56 31.35
C TYR A 261 7.72 -13.52 32.46
N TYR A 262 8.51 -13.50 33.53
CA TYR A 262 8.44 -12.43 34.55
C TYR A 262 9.39 -11.28 34.19
N ALA A 263 8.85 -10.05 34.16
CA ALA A 263 9.55 -8.77 34.07
C ALA A 263 10.61 -8.66 32.94
N GLY A 264 10.15 -8.28 31.74
CA GLY A 264 11.01 -8.04 30.58
C GLY A 264 10.70 -8.92 29.36
N ASN A 265 9.46 -9.39 29.23
CA ASN A 265 9.03 -10.16 28.06
C ASN A 265 9.42 -9.40 26.76
N PRO A 266 10.32 -9.95 25.92
CA PRO A 266 10.74 -9.28 24.69
C PRO A 266 9.61 -9.14 23.68
N TYR A 267 8.47 -9.81 23.89
CA TYR A 267 7.32 -9.85 23.01
C TYR A 267 6.22 -8.90 23.48
N SER A 268 6.51 -7.59 23.52
CA SER A 268 5.55 -6.54 23.88
C SER A 268 4.26 -6.58 23.04
N TYR A 269 4.35 -7.08 21.81
CA TYR A 269 3.21 -7.28 20.92
C TYR A 269 2.22 -8.34 21.42
N CYS A 270 2.63 -9.29 22.27
CA CYS A 270 1.75 -10.30 22.85
C CYS A 270 0.91 -9.77 24.02
N THR A 271 1.43 -8.80 24.78
CA THR A 271 0.75 -8.22 25.95
C THR A 271 0.02 -6.93 25.64
N ASN A 272 0.51 -6.16 24.65
CA ASN A 272 -0.12 -4.92 24.21
C ASN A 272 -0.01 -4.73 22.68
N PRO A 273 -0.76 -5.50 21.88
CA PRO A 273 -0.77 -5.32 20.42
C PRO A 273 -1.36 -3.97 19.99
N PHE A 274 -2.12 -3.28 20.85
CA PHE A 274 -2.68 -1.95 20.58
C PHE A 274 -1.62 -0.83 20.54
N ALA A 275 -0.40 -1.11 21.00
CA ALA A 275 0.73 -0.21 20.81
C ALA A 275 1.24 -0.22 19.35
N ILE A 276 0.85 -1.21 18.54
CA ILE A 276 1.25 -1.30 17.14
C ILE A 276 0.36 -0.37 16.30
N LYS A 277 0.98 0.52 15.52
CA LYS A 277 0.26 1.40 14.61
C LYS A 277 -0.61 0.58 13.64
N GLY A 278 -1.86 0.99 13.48
CA GLY A 278 -2.84 0.31 12.61
C GLY A 278 -3.58 -0.86 13.28
N SER A 279 -3.43 -1.05 14.59
CA SER A 279 -4.16 -2.05 15.36
C SER A 279 -5.65 -1.72 15.51
N THR A 280 -6.51 -2.72 15.41
CA THR A 280 -7.94 -2.65 15.73
C THR A 280 -8.46 -3.98 16.30
N ILE A 281 -9.55 -3.93 17.06
CA ILE A 281 -10.33 -5.11 17.46
C ILE A 281 -11.46 -5.43 16.48
N GLU A 282 -11.75 -4.51 15.56
CA GLU A 282 -12.81 -4.69 14.58
C GLU A 282 -12.36 -5.72 13.54
N ARG A 283 -12.97 -6.90 13.60
CA ARG A 283 -12.70 -7.97 12.66
C ARG A 283 -13.12 -7.54 11.25
N PRO A 284 -12.21 -7.57 10.26
CA PRO A 284 -12.59 -7.26 8.89
C PRO A 284 -13.61 -8.29 8.37
N THR A 285 -14.61 -7.83 7.60
CA THR A 285 -15.67 -8.71 7.07
C THR A 285 -15.16 -9.79 6.12
N TRP A 286 -14.03 -9.54 5.47
CA TRP A 286 -13.32 -10.46 4.58
C TRP A 286 -12.33 -11.36 5.33
N PHE A 287 -12.21 -11.23 6.66
CA PHE A 287 -11.37 -12.07 7.49
C PHE A 287 -12.16 -13.32 7.92
N PHE A 288 -12.32 -14.26 6.98
CA PHE A 288 -12.71 -15.64 7.28
C PHE A 288 -11.51 -16.44 7.75
#